data_AF-A0A4P5U615-F1
#
_entry.id   AF-A0A4P5U615-F1
#
_cell.length_a   1.000
_cell.length_b   1.000
_cell.length_c   1.000
_cell.angle_alpha   90.00
_cell.angle_beta   90.00
_cell.angle_gamma   90.00
#
_symmetry.space_group_name_H-M   'P 1'
#
loop_
_entity.id
_entity.type
_entity.pdbx_description
1 polymer ?
#
loop_
_entity_poly.entity_id
_entity_poly.type
_entity_poly.pdbx_seq_one_letter_code
_entity_poly.pdbx_strand_id
1 'polypeptide(L)'
;MRRLILLLLTLFLISCAEVAHKGEKISEAKVNCDCPKIKLDKEELAKIPDYGLLKKSDWNAIESSFESDNVLPVWTAWLRSCSTLKEKNSWKKVCDLADDMKEPNDENIKAYFKDYFNVYIASNIDGTETGMITGYYQPILKGSKIKTSHYKIPLYTTPKDLITVDLSEVYPELKSKRLRGKLVGNKLVPYLSRAQIDGQGTPLAGNEIVWVEDPVEAFFLEIQGSGIIHFDNGDTMQIGYADQNGYPFKAIGSALIQKKEITMAEASMEGIKNWARKNIVKLKDFLNINASYVFFRKLPNDLPGPIGALGVSIEAERSVAVDPKFIPLGAPIFLSTTQPNSNDPLDRLMVAQDTGGAIRGGVRADFYWGSGDDAGRKAGSMKQQGKIWALLPKDYVFPTGTQEFAMKRSRIEEASK
;
A
#
# COMPACT_ATOMS: atom_id res chain seq x y z
N MET A 1 80.53 21.30 17.29
CA MET A 1 80.56 21.60 15.84
C MET A 1 79.26 22.31 15.49
N ARG A 2 79.09 23.62 15.71
CA ARG A 2 79.42 24.79 14.85
C ARG A 2 78.94 24.68 13.38
N ARG A 3 77.95 25.55 13.05
CA ARG A 3 77.55 26.21 11.76
C ARG A 3 76.02 26.10 11.63
N LEU A 4 75.17 27.13 11.78
CA LEU A 4 75.16 28.56 11.42
C LEU A 4 75.41 28.81 9.93
N ILE A 5 74.32 28.92 9.15
CA ILE A 5 74.19 29.75 7.94
C ILE A 5 72.80 30.40 8.00
N LEU A 6 72.77 31.72 7.78
CA LEU A 6 71.66 32.67 7.87
C LEU A 6 71.49 33.33 6.49
N LEU A 7 70.31 33.92 6.24
CA LEU A 7 69.92 34.92 5.20
C LEU A 7 69.64 34.37 3.77
N LEU A 8 68.65 34.84 2.98
CA LEU A 8 67.80 36.05 2.94
C LEU A 8 66.34 35.66 2.62
N LEU A 9 65.25 36.25 3.14
CA LEU A 9 64.70 37.63 2.99
C LEU A 9 64.14 37.95 1.58
N THR A 10 62.84 37.72 1.37
CA THR A 10 62.00 38.50 0.45
C THR A 10 60.63 38.79 1.09
N LEU A 11 60.38 40.09 1.24
CA LEU A 11 59.09 40.69 1.62
C LEU A 11 58.04 40.44 0.53
N PHE A 12 56.80 40.17 0.93
CA PHE A 12 55.63 40.67 0.20
C PHE A 12 54.58 41.19 1.20
N LEU A 13 54.46 42.51 1.23
CA LEU A 13 53.36 43.29 1.78
C LEU A 13 52.23 43.31 0.74
N ILE A 14 51.05 42.80 1.09
CA ILE A 14 49.78 43.10 0.40
C ILE A 14 48.71 43.15 1.51
N SER A 15 48.48 44.33 2.09
CA SER A 15 47.41 45.28 1.74
C SER A 15 46.01 44.70 1.89
N CYS A 16 45.36 45.07 3.00
CA CYS A 16 43.91 45.01 3.16
C CYS A 16 43.28 46.04 2.22
N ALA A 17 42.46 45.57 1.28
CA ALA A 17 41.51 46.39 0.56
C ALA A 17 40.13 45.77 0.74
N GLU A 18 39.29 46.44 1.53
CA GLU A 18 37.84 46.25 1.52
C GLU A 18 37.32 46.59 0.12
N VAL A 19 36.85 45.57 -0.60
CA VAL A 19 35.97 45.78 -1.74
C VAL A 19 34.55 45.54 -1.26
N ALA A 20 33.85 46.65 -1.05
CA ALA A 20 32.40 46.68 -0.91
C ALA A 20 31.77 46.12 -2.19
N HIS A 21 31.27 44.88 -2.14
CA HIS A 21 30.38 44.38 -3.17
C HIS A 21 29.03 45.08 -3.05
N LYS A 22 28.84 46.03 -3.95
CA LYS A 22 27.59 46.70 -4.28
C LYS A 22 26.49 45.64 -4.41
N GLY A 23 25.47 45.73 -3.56
CA GLY A 23 24.30 44.86 -3.59
C GLY A 23 23.59 45.00 -4.94
N GLU A 24 23.72 43.97 -5.76
CA GLU A 24 22.83 43.76 -6.89
C GLU A 24 21.53 43.19 -6.33
N LYS A 25 20.44 43.96 -6.46
CA LYS A 25 19.10 43.54 -6.06
C LYS A 25 18.70 42.32 -6.90
N ILE A 26 18.91 41.13 -6.35
CA ILE A 26 18.22 39.93 -6.82
C ILE A 26 16.75 40.17 -6.47
N SER A 27 15.95 40.52 -7.49
CA SER A 27 14.51 40.62 -7.34
C SER A 27 13.99 39.30 -6.80
N GLU A 28 13.19 39.36 -5.74
CA GLU A 28 12.35 38.26 -5.28
C GLU A 28 11.40 37.86 -6.42
N ALA A 29 11.89 37.02 -7.33
CA ALA A 29 11.03 36.26 -8.21
C ALA A 29 10.26 35.34 -7.28
N LYS A 30 9.00 35.70 -7.01
CA LYS A 30 8.00 34.81 -6.41
C LYS A 30 8.07 33.50 -7.17
N VAL A 31 8.71 32.50 -6.57
CA VAL A 31 8.64 31.12 -7.05
C VAL A 31 7.21 30.70 -6.76
N ASN A 32 6.34 30.96 -7.72
CA ASN A 32 5.03 30.35 -7.77
C ASN A 32 5.28 28.89 -8.10
N CYS A 33 5.54 28.07 -7.07
CA CYS A 33 5.50 26.63 -7.16
C CYS A 33 4.03 26.21 -7.36
N ASP A 34 3.48 26.58 -8.51
CA ASP A 34 2.26 25.97 -9.02
C ASP A 34 2.73 24.66 -9.68
N CYS A 35 3.06 23.67 -8.86
CA CYS A 35 3.03 22.30 -9.35
C CYS A 35 1.59 22.07 -9.79
N PRO A 36 1.31 21.77 -11.08
CA PRO A 36 -0.02 21.36 -11.47
C PRO A 36 -0.31 20.06 -10.71
N LYS A 37 -1.02 20.19 -9.59
CA LYS A 37 -1.71 19.07 -8.98
C LYS A 37 -2.82 18.76 -9.97
N ILE A 38 -2.52 17.91 -10.94
CA ILE A 38 -3.54 17.10 -11.57
C ILE A 38 -4.06 16.23 -10.43
N LYS A 39 -5.00 16.77 -9.65
CA LYS A 39 -5.96 15.95 -8.95
C LYS A 39 -6.66 15.22 -10.08
N LEU A 40 -6.19 14.01 -10.41
CA LEU A 40 -6.98 13.09 -11.23
C LEU A 40 -8.35 13.08 -10.58
N ASP A 41 -9.34 13.59 -11.31
CA ASP A 41 -10.68 13.62 -10.78
C ASP A 41 -11.12 12.16 -10.61
N LYS A 42 -11.57 11.80 -9.41
CA LYS A 42 -12.13 10.47 -9.16
C LYS A 42 -13.25 10.16 -10.14
N GLU A 43 -13.93 11.19 -10.64
CA GLU A 43 -14.96 11.08 -11.67
C GLU A 43 -14.41 10.63 -13.04
N GLU A 44 -13.20 11.05 -13.43
CA GLU A 44 -12.57 10.59 -14.67
C GLU A 44 -12.16 9.12 -14.57
N LEU A 45 -11.53 8.73 -13.47
CA LEU A 45 -11.18 7.33 -13.21
C LEU A 45 -12.43 6.45 -13.17
N ALA A 46 -13.57 6.94 -12.67
CA ALA A 46 -14.83 6.21 -12.62
C ALA A 46 -15.40 5.86 -14.01
N LYS A 47 -15.17 6.71 -15.02
CA LYS A 47 -15.68 6.52 -16.40
C LYS A 47 -14.89 5.49 -17.21
N ILE A 48 -13.67 5.16 -16.81
CA ILE A 48 -12.84 4.17 -17.49
C ILE A 48 -13.43 2.77 -17.21
N PRO A 49 -13.62 1.91 -18.23
CA PRO A 49 -14.06 0.54 -18.02
C PRO A 49 -13.01 -0.27 -17.26
N ASP A 50 -13.44 -1.36 -16.62
CA ASP A 50 -12.54 -2.23 -15.89
C ASP A 50 -11.40 -2.72 -16.81
N TYR A 51 -10.18 -2.69 -16.30
CA TYR A 51 -8.95 -3.07 -17.01
C TYR A 51 -8.61 -2.21 -18.25
N GLY A 52 -9.32 -1.10 -18.50
CA GLY A 52 -9.12 -0.23 -19.67
C GLY A 52 -7.76 0.48 -19.74
N LEU A 53 -6.97 0.39 -18.66
CA LEU A 53 -5.61 0.95 -18.60
C LEU A 53 -4.51 -0.10 -18.89
N LEU A 54 -4.87 -1.34 -19.19
CA LEU A 54 -3.93 -2.37 -19.64
C LEU A 54 -3.74 -2.28 -21.16
N LYS A 55 -2.48 -2.23 -21.59
CA LYS A 55 -2.09 -2.26 -23.00
C LYS A 55 -1.36 -3.56 -23.31
N LYS A 56 -1.66 -4.19 -24.45
CA LYS A 56 -0.97 -5.41 -24.85
C LYS A 56 0.53 -5.14 -24.99
N SER A 57 1.35 -5.99 -24.39
CA SER A 57 2.81 -5.95 -24.42
C SER A 57 3.35 -7.29 -24.92
N ASP A 58 4.65 -7.50 -24.80
CA ASP A 58 5.36 -8.69 -25.25
C ASP A 58 6.26 -9.24 -24.14
N TRP A 59 6.50 -10.55 -24.14
CA TRP A 59 7.38 -11.20 -23.17
C TRP A 59 8.81 -10.65 -23.22
N ASN A 60 9.29 -10.23 -24.38
CA ASN A 60 10.60 -9.60 -24.54
C ASN A 60 10.79 -8.36 -23.66
N ALA A 61 9.70 -7.70 -23.23
CA ALA A 61 9.77 -6.53 -22.37
C ALA A 61 10.21 -6.85 -20.93
N ILE A 62 10.03 -8.09 -20.48
CA ILE A 62 10.34 -8.53 -19.11
C ILE A 62 11.24 -9.77 -19.05
N GLU A 63 11.52 -10.41 -20.19
CA GLU A 63 12.14 -11.75 -20.25
C GLU A 63 13.46 -11.82 -19.49
N SER A 64 14.39 -10.89 -19.68
CA SER A 64 15.70 -10.93 -19.00
C SER A 64 15.57 -10.92 -17.48
N SER A 65 14.72 -10.05 -16.94
CA SER A 65 14.51 -9.96 -15.49
C SER A 65 13.67 -11.12 -14.97
N PHE A 66 12.68 -11.58 -15.74
CA PHE A 66 11.86 -12.75 -15.42
C PHE A 66 12.69 -14.03 -15.32
N GLU A 67 13.62 -14.25 -16.25
CA GLU A 67 14.53 -15.39 -16.22
C GLU A 67 15.45 -15.38 -15.01
N SER A 68 15.81 -14.19 -14.52
CA SER A 68 16.66 -14.02 -13.32
C SER A 68 15.92 -14.18 -11.99
N ASP A 69 14.58 -14.13 -11.99
CA ASP A 69 13.77 -14.27 -10.77
C ASP A 69 13.69 -15.73 -10.32
N ASN A 70 13.68 -15.97 -9.00
CA ASN A 70 13.40 -17.27 -8.40
C ASN A 70 11.88 -17.45 -8.25
N VAL A 71 11.24 -18.23 -9.11
CA VAL A 71 9.77 -18.26 -9.20
C VAL A 71 9.09 -19.24 -8.24
N LEU A 72 9.84 -20.06 -7.51
CA LEU A 72 9.27 -21.01 -6.55
C LEU A 72 8.38 -20.35 -5.47
N PRO A 73 8.77 -19.23 -4.81
CA PRO A 73 7.92 -18.62 -3.79
C PRO A 73 6.62 -18.04 -4.36
N VAL A 74 6.65 -17.49 -5.58
CA VAL A 74 5.44 -16.96 -6.22
C VAL A 74 4.50 -18.07 -6.68
N TRP A 75 5.02 -19.26 -7.00
CA TRP A 75 4.19 -20.42 -7.33
C TRP A 75 3.23 -20.79 -6.21
N THR A 76 3.70 -20.78 -4.96
CA THR A 76 2.84 -21.03 -3.79
C THR A 76 1.72 -19.98 -3.67
N ALA A 77 2.03 -18.70 -3.87
CA ALA A 77 1.04 -17.64 -3.87
C ALA A 77 0.04 -17.78 -5.04
N TRP A 78 0.52 -18.21 -6.20
CA TRP A 78 -0.30 -18.47 -7.38
C TRP A 78 -1.29 -19.61 -7.17
N LEU A 79 -0.84 -20.76 -6.64
CA LEU A 79 -1.73 -21.90 -6.32
C LEU A 79 -2.81 -21.52 -5.30
N ARG A 80 -2.47 -20.73 -4.27
CA ARG A 80 -3.49 -20.18 -3.34
C ARG A 80 -4.49 -19.30 -4.07
N SER A 81 -4.06 -18.46 -5.01
CA SER A 81 -4.99 -17.65 -5.82
C SER A 81 -5.92 -18.54 -6.65
N CYS A 82 -5.39 -19.63 -7.19
CA CYS A 82 -6.16 -20.58 -7.98
C CYS A 82 -7.27 -21.29 -7.21
N SER A 83 -7.15 -21.45 -5.89
CA SER A 83 -8.24 -22.01 -5.06
C SER A 83 -9.54 -21.21 -5.16
N THR A 84 -9.44 -19.90 -5.43
CA THR A 84 -10.57 -18.99 -5.63
C THR A 84 -10.82 -18.67 -7.10
N LEU A 85 -9.77 -18.51 -7.90
CA LEU A 85 -9.89 -18.08 -9.29
C LEU A 85 -10.50 -19.16 -10.21
N LYS A 86 -10.34 -20.45 -9.88
CA LYS A 86 -10.86 -21.56 -10.69
C LYS A 86 -12.38 -21.53 -10.89
N GLU A 87 -13.11 -20.82 -10.03
CA GLU A 87 -14.56 -20.60 -10.16
C GLU A 87 -14.91 -19.63 -11.31
N LYS A 88 -13.92 -18.93 -11.87
CA LYS A 88 -14.07 -18.01 -13.00
C LYS A 88 -13.59 -18.68 -14.28
N ASN A 89 -14.44 -18.72 -15.30
CA ASN A 89 -14.15 -19.36 -16.59
C ASN A 89 -12.81 -18.90 -17.21
N SER A 90 -12.51 -17.59 -17.17
CA SER A 90 -11.27 -17.03 -17.74
C SER A 90 -9.98 -17.52 -17.05
N TRP A 91 -10.07 -18.10 -15.85
CA TRP A 91 -8.92 -18.54 -15.06
C TRP A 91 -8.88 -20.06 -14.85
N LYS A 92 -10.01 -20.74 -15.02
CA LYS A 92 -10.15 -22.18 -14.74
C LYS A 92 -9.05 -23.01 -15.39
N LYS A 93 -8.84 -22.85 -16.70
CA LYS A 93 -7.86 -23.65 -17.45
C LYS A 93 -6.44 -23.52 -16.89
N VAL A 94 -5.98 -22.30 -16.65
CA VAL A 94 -4.61 -22.06 -16.15
C VAL A 94 -4.46 -22.58 -14.72
N CYS A 95 -5.51 -22.46 -13.90
CA CYS A 95 -5.49 -23.00 -12.55
C CYS A 95 -5.51 -24.53 -12.50
N ASP A 96 -6.32 -25.19 -13.33
CA ASP A 96 -6.32 -26.65 -13.44
C ASP A 96 -4.92 -27.16 -13.88
N LEU A 97 -4.29 -26.48 -14.85
CA LEU A 97 -2.93 -26.79 -15.30
C LEU A 97 -1.86 -26.57 -14.21
N ALA A 98 -2.02 -25.54 -13.38
CA ALA A 98 -1.12 -25.28 -12.27
C ALA A 98 -1.24 -26.35 -11.17
N ASP A 99 -2.47 -26.76 -10.84
CA ASP A 99 -2.75 -27.82 -9.86
C ASP A 99 -2.23 -29.19 -10.33
N ASP A 100 -2.25 -29.45 -11.65
CA ASP A 100 -1.77 -30.70 -12.26
C ASP A 100 -0.23 -30.78 -12.39
N MET A 101 0.49 -29.68 -12.13
CA MET A 101 1.96 -29.63 -12.26
C MET A 101 2.63 -30.48 -11.18
N LYS A 102 3.20 -31.62 -11.60
CA LYS A 102 4.02 -32.48 -10.74
C LYS A 102 5.43 -31.91 -10.59
N GLU A 103 5.93 -31.89 -9.35
CA GLU A 103 7.30 -31.46 -9.02
C GLU A 103 7.64 -30.06 -9.59
N PRO A 104 6.97 -29.00 -9.09
CA PRO A 104 7.23 -27.64 -9.55
C PRO A 104 8.68 -27.23 -9.28
N ASN A 105 9.33 -26.68 -10.30
CA ASN A 105 10.69 -26.15 -10.26
C ASN A 105 10.76 -24.86 -11.09
N ASP A 106 11.87 -24.13 -10.98
CA ASP A 106 11.99 -22.81 -11.61
C ASP A 106 11.76 -22.85 -13.13
N GLU A 107 12.27 -23.88 -13.81
CA GLU A 107 12.16 -24.03 -15.27
C GLU A 107 10.71 -24.30 -15.72
N ASN A 108 10.03 -25.28 -15.12
CA ASN A 108 8.67 -25.63 -15.54
C ASN A 108 7.63 -24.57 -15.13
N ILE A 109 7.86 -23.84 -14.03
CA ILE A 109 7.02 -22.70 -13.63
C ILE A 109 7.19 -21.54 -14.63
N LYS A 110 8.44 -21.20 -15.01
CA LYS A 110 8.71 -20.16 -16.00
C LYS A 110 8.07 -20.50 -17.35
N ALA A 111 8.23 -21.75 -17.81
CA ALA A 111 7.60 -22.24 -19.03
C ALA A 111 6.07 -22.12 -18.96
N TYR A 112 5.45 -22.53 -17.85
CA TYR A 112 4.01 -22.41 -17.64
C TYR A 112 3.51 -20.96 -17.82
N PHE A 113 4.18 -19.97 -17.22
CA PHE A 113 3.74 -18.58 -17.38
C PHE A 113 3.87 -18.11 -18.84
N LYS A 114 4.99 -18.42 -19.52
CA LYS A 114 5.20 -18.07 -20.94
C LYS A 114 4.19 -18.75 -21.87
N ASP A 115 3.86 -20.01 -21.61
CA ASP A 115 3.01 -20.83 -22.46
C ASP A 115 1.53 -20.48 -22.33
N TYR A 116 1.08 -20.04 -21.15
CA TYR A 116 -0.35 -19.86 -20.88
C TYR A 116 -0.78 -18.40 -20.69
N PHE A 117 0.14 -17.45 -20.61
CA PHE A 117 -0.19 -16.04 -20.36
C PHE A 117 0.31 -15.11 -21.46
N ASN A 118 -0.49 -14.08 -21.72
CA ASN A 118 -0.14 -12.86 -22.46
C ASN A 118 0.28 -11.77 -21.47
N VAL A 119 1.21 -10.91 -21.89
CA VAL A 119 1.71 -9.79 -21.08
C VAL A 119 0.99 -8.50 -21.44
N TYR A 120 0.56 -7.75 -20.43
CA TYR A 120 -0.08 -6.44 -20.59
C TYR A 120 0.57 -5.41 -19.67
N ILE A 121 1.10 -4.32 -20.24
CA ILE A 121 1.65 -3.23 -19.43
C ILE A 121 0.53 -2.34 -18.90
N ALA A 122 0.61 -1.98 -17.62
CA ALA A 122 -0.30 -1.01 -17.02
C ALA A 122 0.11 0.42 -17.41
N SER A 123 -0.89 1.29 -17.56
CA SER A 123 -0.67 2.71 -17.88
C SER A 123 -1.52 3.62 -17.01
N ASN A 124 -1.12 4.87 -16.86
CA ASN A 124 -1.93 5.93 -16.28
C ASN A 124 -2.87 6.51 -17.34
N ILE A 125 -3.79 7.40 -16.95
CA ILE A 125 -4.73 8.05 -17.88
C ILE A 125 -3.96 8.83 -18.97
N ASP A 126 -2.89 9.51 -18.58
CA ASP A 126 -2.03 10.31 -19.47
C ASP A 126 -1.15 9.49 -20.41
N GLY A 127 -1.22 8.15 -20.36
CA GLY A 127 -0.42 7.26 -21.21
C GLY A 127 0.92 6.86 -20.62
N THR A 128 1.37 7.47 -19.52
CA THR A 128 2.62 7.07 -18.87
C THR A 128 2.53 5.68 -18.26
N GLU A 129 3.63 4.93 -18.30
CA GLU A 129 3.70 3.53 -17.85
C GLU A 129 4.41 3.37 -16.50
N THR A 130 4.83 4.47 -15.91
CA THR A 130 5.53 4.51 -14.63
C THR A 130 4.62 5.09 -13.56
N GLY A 131 4.66 4.52 -12.36
CA GLY A 131 3.90 5.05 -11.24
C GLY A 131 4.43 4.59 -9.89
N MET A 132 3.68 4.93 -8.84
CA MET A 132 4.18 4.86 -7.47
C MET A 132 4.01 3.46 -6.86
N ILE A 133 5.11 2.89 -6.39
CA ILE A 133 5.15 1.64 -5.63
C ILE A 133 5.50 1.97 -4.19
N THR A 134 4.62 1.59 -3.27
CA THR A 134 4.82 1.70 -1.82
C THR A 134 4.93 0.31 -1.21
N GLY A 135 5.15 0.21 0.10
CA GLY A 135 5.14 -1.06 0.80
C GLY A 135 4.23 -1.07 2.01
N TYR A 136 3.71 -2.26 2.32
CA TYR A 136 2.94 -2.57 3.52
C TYR A 136 3.43 -3.88 4.15
N TYR A 137 3.02 -4.14 5.39
CA TYR A 137 3.51 -5.28 6.17
C TYR A 137 2.50 -5.68 7.24
N GLN A 138 2.72 -6.84 7.86
CA GLN A 138 1.94 -7.32 9.01
C GLN A 138 2.68 -7.00 10.32
N PRO A 139 2.28 -5.97 11.08
CA PRO A 139 2.93 -5.62 12.34
C PRO A 139 2.76 -6.70 13.41
N ILE A 140 3.77 -6.80 14.27
CA ILE A 140 3.75 -7.63 15.47
C ILE A 140 3.56 -6.69 16.67
N LEU A 141 2.50 -6.92 17.46
CA LEU A 141 2.20 -6.14 18.65
C LEU A 141 2.19 -7.05 19.87
N LYS A 142 2.50 -6.49 21.03
CA LYS A 142 2.27 -7.17 22.30
C LYS A 142 0.83 -6.96 22.76
N GLY A 143 0.22 -8.00 23.33
CA GLY A 143 -1.15 -7.92 23.80
C GLY A 143 -1.51 -8.90 24.90
N SER A 144 -2.74 -8.76 25.39
CA SER A 144 -3.36 -9.64 26.38
C SER A 144 -4.83 -9.86 26.03
N LYS A 145 -5.32 -11.08 26.30
CA LYS A 145 -6.75 -11.44 26.20
C LYS A 145 -7.59 -10.85 27.34
N ILE A 146 -6.97 -10.18 28.31
CA ILE A 146 -7.63 -9.53 29.44
C ILE A 146 -7.04 -8.14 29.58
N LYS A 147 -7.90 -7.13 29.74
CA LYS A 147 -7.47 -5.76 30.01
C LYS A 147 -6.65 -5.68 31.30
N THR A 148 -5.48 -5.05 31.24
CA THR A 148 -4.62 -4.82 32.41
C THR A 148 -4.18 -3.36 32.50
N SER A 149 -3.40 -3.02 33.53
CA SER A 149 -2.73 -1.72 33.63
C SER A 149 -1.61 -1.53 32.59
N HIS A 150 -1.21 -2.58 31.88
CA HIS A 150 -0.23 -2.54 30.79
C HIS A 150 -0.92 -2.59 29.42
N TYR A 151 -1.85 -3.52 29.24
CA TYR A 151 -2.63 -3.73 28.03
C TYR A 151 -4.00 -3.06 28.15
N LYS A 152 -4.11 -1.81 27.69
CA LYS A 152 -5.31 -0.97 27.87
C LYS A 152 -6.08 -0.71 26.59
N ILE A 153 -5.44 -0.84 25.44
CA ILE A 153 -6.00 -0.37 24.16
C ILE A 153 -6.74 -1.53 23.49
N PRO A 154 -8.08 -1.53 23.45
CA PRO A 154 -8.83 -2.62 22.87
C PRO A 154 -8.73 -2.62 21.34
N LEU A 155 -8.64 -3.81 20.76
CA LEU A 155 -8.94 -4.05 19.35
C LEU A 155 -10.31 -4.74 19.26
N TYR A 156 -11.19 -4.23 18.42
CA TYR A 156 -12.59 -4.66 18.39
C TYR A 156 -12.90 -5.58 17.20
N THR A 157 -13.82 -6.52 17.41
CA THR A 157 -14.54 -7.22 16.34
C THR A 157 -15.62 -6.33 15.74
N THR A 158 -16.16 -6.70 14.58
CA THR A 158 -17.28 -5.97 13.97
C THR A 158 -18.48 -5.95 14.93
N PRO A 159 -18.95 -4.77 15.35
CA PRO A 159 -20.11 -4.69 16.24
C PRO A 159 -21.38 -5.20 15.55
N LYS A 160 -22.27 -5.83 16.31
CA LYS A 160 -23.52 -6.42 15.77
C LYS A 160 -24.50 -5.39 15.22
N ASP A 161 -24.42 -4.14 15.65
CA ASP A 161 -25.29 -3.04 15.20
C ASP A 161 -24.71 -2.27 13.99
N LEU A 162 -23.52 -2.65 13.50
CA LEU A 162 -22.91 -2.07 12.31
C LEU A 162 -23.56 -2.65 11.05
N ILE A 163 -24.10 -1.76 10.23
CA ILE A 163 -24.80 -2.11 8.99
C ILE A 163 -23.95 -1.67 7.79
N THR A 164 -23.68 -2.61 6.90
CA THR A 164 -23.17 -2.34 5.55
C THR A 164 -24.30 -1.86 4.66
N VAL A 165 -24.10 -0.71 4.02
CA VAL A 165 -25.09 -0.11 3.12
C VAL A 165 -24.66 -0.33 1.68
N ASP A 166 -25.33 -1.24 0.99
CA ASP A 166 -25.19 -1.43 -0.46
C ASP A 166 -26.46 -0.96 -1.16
N LEU A 167 -26.39 0.23 -1.74
CA LEU A 167 -27.47 0.82 -2.55
C LEU A 167 -26.99 1.07 -3.98
N SER A 168 -25.91 0.40 -4.39
CA SER A 168 -25.26 0.65 -5.68
C SER A 168 -26.11 0.25 -6.89
N GLU A 169 -27.08 -0.64 -6.71
CA GLU A 169 -28.06 -1.00 -7.74
C GLU A 169 -28.97 0.18 -8.13
N VAL A 170 -29.33 1.04 -7.16
CA VAL A 170 -30.19 2.21 -7.37
C VAL A 170 -29.36 3.47 -7.58
N TYR A 171 -28.24 3.60 -6.89
CA TYR A 171 -27.33 4.75 -6.90
C TYR A 171 -25.90 4.29 -7.25
N PRO A 172 -25.59 4.09 -8.55
CA PRO A 172 -24.29 3.55 -8.99
C PRO A 172 -23.07 4.33 -8.49
N GLU A 173 -23.19 5.63 -8.25
CA GLU A 173 -22.13 6.48 -7.70
C GLU A 173 -21.66 6.04 -6.29
N LEU A 174 -22.51 5.31 -5.55
CA LEU A 174 -22.19 4.79 -4.23
C LEU A 174 -21.28 3.56 -4.26
N LYS A 175 -21.10 2.92 -5.42
CA LYS A 175 -20.23 1.73 -5.58
C LYS A 175 -18.79 1.95 -5.11
N SER A 176 -18.33 3.21 -5.19
CA SER A 176 -16.98 3.61 -4.75
C SER A 176 -16.88 3.94 -3.24
N LYS A 177 -18.02 4.04 -2.55
CA LYS A 177 -18.12 4.45 -1.15
C LYS A 177 -18.35 3.25 -0.25
N ARG A 178 -17.60 3.16 0.84
CA ARG A 178 -17.79 2.14 1.88
C ARG A 178 -18.77 2.67 2.93
N LEU A 179 -20.05 2.78 2.57
CA LEU A 179 -21.07 3.33 3.47
C LEU A 179 -21.39 2.37 4.62
N ARG A 180 -21.42 2.92 5.83
CA ARG A 180 -21.65 2.18 7.08
C ARG A 180 -22.51 3.00 8.01
N GLY A 181 -23.44 2.34 8.68
CA GLY A 181 -24.38 3.01 9.57
C GLY A 181 -24.85 2.12 10.70
N LYS A 182 -25.70 2.68 11.56
CA LYS A 182 -26.47 1.94 12.56
C LYS A 182 -27.89 2.49 12.65
N LEU A 183 -28.82 1.68 13.15
CA LEU A 183 -30.19 2.10 13.36
C LEU A 183 -30.36 2.89 14.66
N VAL A 184 -31.07 4.01 14.57
CA VAL A 184 -31.56 4.79 15.71
C VAL A 184 -33.04 5.05 15.47
N GLY A 185 -33.90 4.33 16.21
CA GLY A 185 -35.32 4.25 15.89
C GLY A 185 -35.53 3.69 14.48
N ASN A 186 -36.19 4.46 13.62
CA ASN A 186 -36.39 4.11 12.20
C ASN A 186 -35.46 4.88 11.24
N LYS A 187 -34.30 5.36 11.71
CA LYS A 187 -33.33 6.08 10.89
C LYS A 187 -32.00 5.35 10.87
N LEU A 188 -31.44 5.19 9.67
CA LEU A 188 -30.06 4.78 9.50
C LEU A 188 -29.17 6.02 9.57
N VAL A 189 -28.28 6.06 10.56
CA VAL A 189 -27.33 7.15 10.78
C VAL A 189 -25.90 6.65 10.57
N PRO A 190 -24.91 7.53 10.30
CA PRO A 190 -23.50 7.13 10.24
C PRO A 190 -23.08 6.33 11.48
N TYR A 191 -22.18 5.37 11.29
CA TYR A 191 -21.63 4.60 12.42
C TYR A 191 -20.76 5.50 13.32
N LEU A 192 -20.29 4.96 14.45
CA LEU A 192 -19.46 5.70 15.38
C LEU A 192 -18.10 6.07 14.76
N SER A 193 -17.70 7.34 14.91
CA SER A 193 -16.35 7.81 14.58
C SER A 193 -15.33 7.33 15.62
N ARG A 194 -14.03 7.36 15.26
CA ARG A 194 -12.94 7.06 16.21
C ARG A 194 -13.05 7.81 17.53
N ALA A 195 -13.31 9.13 17.48
CA ALA A 195 -13.42 9.95 18.67
C ALA A 195 -14.57 9.51 19.60
N GLN A 196 -15.65 8.97 19.04
CA GLN A 196 -16.76 8.41 19.81
C GLN A 196 -16.42 7.03 20.37
N ILE A 197 -15.74 6.18 19.61
CA ILE A 197 -15.31 4.84 20.03
C ILE A 197 -14.27 4.92 21.17
N ASP A 198 -13.24 5.75 21.00
CA ASP A 198 -12.16 5.97 21.98
C ASP A 198 -12.54 7.05 23.04
N GLY A 199 -13.80 7.49 23.00
CA GLY A 199 -14.38 8.50 23.89
C GLY A 199 -14.71 7.95 25.29
N GLN A 200 -15.43 8.76 26.07
CA GLN A 200 -15.99 8.30 27.33
C GLN A 200 -17.22 7.40 27.07
N GLY A 201 -17.42 6.37 27.91
CA GLY A 201 -18.62 5.52 27.87
C GLY A 201 -18.49 4.16 27.18
N THR A 202 -17.29 3.78 26.69
CA THR A 202 -16.98 2.45 26.11
C THR A 202 -18.12 1.85 25.26
N PRO A 203 -18.53 2.54 24.18
CA PRO A 203 -19.74 2.19 23.43
C PRO A 203 -19.66 0.83 22.73
N LEU A 204 -18.45 0.25 22.62
CA LEU A 204 -18.20 -1.04 22.00
C LEU A 204 -17.84 -2.15 23.02
N ALA A 205 -18.03 -1.90 24.32
CA ALA A 205 -17.74 -2.89 25.36
C ALA A 205 -18.41 -4.24 25.07
N GLY A 206 -17.65 -5.32 25.22
CA GLY A 206 -18.07 -6.69 24.87
C GLY A 206 -17.71 -7.11 23.45
N ASN A 207 -17.17 -6.21 22.62
CA ASN A 207 -16.68 -6.53 21.27
C ASN A 207 -15.14 -6.61 21.22
N GLU A 208 -14.43 -6.58 22.34
CA GLU A 208 -12.97 -6.67 22.37
C GLU A 208 -12.48 -8.06 21.95
N ILE A 209 -11.51 -8.10 21.03
CA ILE A 209 -10.79 -9.31 20.64
C ILE A 209 -9.59 -9.52 21.56
N VAL A 210 -8.87 -8.42 21.83
CA VAL A 210 -7.61 -8.38 22.56
C VAL A 210 -7.32 -6.94 22.99
N TRP A 211 -6.44 -6.75 23.97
CA TRP A 211 -5.92 -5.45 24.39
C TRP A 211 -4.42 -5.37 24.07
N VAL A 212 -3.97 -4.24 23.52
CA VAL A 212 -2.56 -3.96 23.21
C VAL A 212 -2.03 -2.81 24.07
N GLU A 213 -0.71 -2.65 24.09
CA GLU A 213 0.00 -1.68 24.96
C GLU A 213 -0.12 -0.25 24.42
N ASP A 214 0.12 -0.06 23.13
CA ASP A 214 0.42 1.23 22.53
C ASP A 214 -0.69 1.68 21.55
N PRO A 215 -1.31 2.85 21.77
CA PRO A 215 -2.37 3.35 20.89
C PRO A 215 -1.88 3.77 19.50
N VAL A 216 -0.61 4.12 19.34
CA VAL A 216 -0.01 4.40 18.02
C VAL A 216 0.17 3.09 17.26
N GLU A 217 0.66 2.04 17.90
CA GLU A 217 0.75 0.71 17.26
C GLU A 217 -0.62 0.19 16.86
N ALA A 218 -1.63 0.31 17.72
CA ALA A 218 -3.01 -0.03 17.38
C ALA A 218 -3.51 0.76 16.16
N PHE A 219 -3.23 2.06 16.11
CA PHE A 219 -3.61 2.91 14.97
C PHE A 219 -2.90 2.50 13.67
N PHE A 220 -1.60 2.17 13.73
CA PHE A 220 -0.86 1.70 12.56
C PHE A 220 -1.31 0.31 12.12
N LEU A 221 -1.64 -0.59 13.06
CA LEU A 221 -2.28 -1.87 12.77
C LEU A 221 -3.57 -1.68 11.98
N GLU A 222 -4.41 -0.70 12.33
CA GLU A 222 -5.61 -0.38 11.55
C GLU A 222 -5.30 0.10 10.13
N ILE A 223 -4.20 0.83 9.93
CA ILE A 223 -3.74 1.25 8.59
C ILE A 223 -3.28 0.03 7.78
N GLN A 224 -2.53 -0.90 8.39
CA GLN A 224 -2.05 -2.12 7.73
C GLN A 224 -3.19 -3.14 7.50
N GLY A 225 -4.23 -3.11 8.34
CA GLY A 225 -5.41 -3.97 8.24
C GLY A 225 -5.24 -5.38 8.79
N SER A 226 -4.04 -5.79 9.20
CA SER A 226 -3.78 -7.11 9.80
C SER A 226 -2.55 -7.08 10.70
N GLY A 227 -2.43 -8.03 11.62
CA GLY A 227 -1.30 -8.08 12.55
C GLY A 227 -1.18 -9.42 13.27
N ILE A 228 -0.08 -9.58 13.98
CA ILE A 228 0.18 -10.72 14.87
C ILE A 228 0.29 -10.17 16.29
N ILE A 229 -0.49 -10.74 17.20
CA ILE A 229 -0.46 -10.38 18.61
C ILE A 229 0.37 -11.42 19.35
N HIS A 230 1.46 -10.99 19.99
CA HIS A 230 2.28 -11.81 20.88
C HIS A 230 1.80 -11.63 22.32
N PHE A 231 1.47 -12.73 22.97
CA PHE A 231 1.09 -12.76 24.38
C PHE A 231 2.32 -13.02 25.26
N ASP A 232 2.24 -12.60 26.52
CA ASP A 232 3.34 -12.79 27.50
C ASP A 232 3.67 -14.28 27.76
N ASN A 233 2.73 -15.18 27.50
CA ASN A 233 2.93 -16.63 27.65
C ASN A 233 3.61 -17.29 26.42
N GLY A 234 3.95 -16.51 25.40
CA GLY A 234 4.57 -17.00 24.15
C GLY A 234 3.57 -17.41 23.07
N ASP A 235 2.27 -17.44 23.36
CA ASP A 235 1.25 -17.69 22.34
C ASP A 235 1.17 -16.52 21.35
N THR A 236 0.70 -16.82 20.15
CA THR A 236 0.37 -15.81 19.13
C THR A 236 -1.09 -15.86 18.72
N MET A 237 -1.61 -14.73 18.27
CA MET A 237 -2.92 -14.62 17.61
C MET A 237 -2.79 -13.79 16.36
N GLN A 238 -3.10 -14.39 15.22
CA GLN A 238 -3.24 -13.64 13.98
C GLN A 238 -4.60 -12.94 13.93
N ILE A 239 -4.61 -11.68 13.54
CA ILE A 239 -5.81 -10.89 13.31
C ILE A 239 -5.78 -10.25 11.93
N GLY A 240 -6.95 -10.13 11.32
CA GLY A 240 -7.12 -9.53 10.00
C GLY A 240 -8.35 -8.65 9.93
N TYR A 241 -8.39 -7.80 8.91
CA TYR A 241 -9.49 -6.89 8.63
C TYR A 241 -10.82 -7.64 8.56
N ALA A 242 -11.82 -7.18 9.30
CA ALA A 242 -13.20 -7.67 9.24
C ALA A 242 -14.13 -6.66 8.58
N ASP A 243 -14.14 -5.41 9.06
CA ASP A 243 -14.92 -4.31 8.50
C ASP A 243 -14.35 -2.95 8.94
N GLN A 244 -15.01 -1.85 8.59
CA GLN A 244 -14.68 -0.49 9.04
C GLN A 244 -15.93 0.31 9.36
N ASN A 245 -15.78 1.47 10.01
CA ASN A 245 -16.91 2.36 10.35
C ASN A 245 -17.38 3.29 9.22
N GLY A 246 -16.79 3.21 8.03
CA GLY A 246 -17.22 3.92 6.81
C GLY A 246 -16.74 5.37 6.65
N TYR A 247 -15.99 5.93 7.61
CA TYR A 247 -15.38 7.24 7.45
C TYR A 247 -14.15 7.20 6.53
N PRO A 248 -13.84 8.29 5.80
CA PRO A 248 -12.63 8.37 5.00
C PRO A 248 -11.39 8.46 5.91
N PHE A 249 -10.33 7.75 5.50
CA PHE A 249 -9.03 7.83 6.16
C PHE A 249 -8.42 9.23 6.06
N LYS A 250 -7.80 9.68 7.15
CA LYS A 250 -6.96 10.88 7.18
C LYS A 250 -5.60 10.56 7.80
N ALA A 251 -4.53 10.95 7.11
CA ALA A 251 -3.17 10.72 7.58
C ALA A 251 -2.82 11.67 8.74
N ILE A 252 -2.48 11.11 9.90
CA ILE A 252 -2.12 11.89 11.09
C ILE A 252 -0.74 12.56 10.96
N GLY A 253 0.20 11.95 10.23
CA GLY A 253 1.54 12.50 10.01
C GLY A 253 1.48 13.85 9.31
N SER A 254 0.63 13.99 8.28
CA SER A 254 0.41 15.27 7.60
C SER A 254 -0.15 16.34 8.53
N ALA A 255 -1.06 15.97 9.44
CA ALA A 255 -1.60 16.91 10.42
C ALA A 255 -0.56 17.35 11.47
N LEU A 256 0.30 16.41 11.93
CA LEU A 256 1.41 16.70 12.84
C LEU A 256 2.41 17.67 12.20
N ILE A 257 2.79 17.45 10.93
CA ILE A 257 3.65 18.37 10.17
C ILE A 257 3.00 19.75 10.02
N GLN A 258 1.72 19.80 9.62
CA GLN A 258 1.02 21.07 9.40
C GLN A 258 0.95 21.91 10.69
N LYS A 259 0.80 21.26 11.84
CA LYS A 259 0.81 21.90 13.16
C LYS A 259 2.22 22.11 13.73
N LYS A 260 3.27 21.78 12.98
CA LYS A 260 4.69 21.90 13.37
C LYS A 260 5.04 21.10 14.64
N GLU A 261 4.34 20.00 14.88
CA GLU A 261 4.61 19.08 16.00
C GLU A 261 5.77 18.12 15.68
N ILE A 262 5.95 17.80 14.40
CA ILE A 262 7.06 16.98 13.87
C ILE A 262 7.51 17.53 12.50
N THR A 263 8.72 17.17 12.09
CA THR A 263 9.24 17.41 10.74
C THR A 263 8.77 16.34 9.75
N MET A 264 8.99 16.56 8.44
CA MET A 264 8.72 15.52 7.43
C MET A 264 9.56 14.25 7.63
N ALA A 265 10.81 14.40 8.09
CA ALA A 265 11.70 13.28 8.36
C ALA A 265 11.20 12.42 9.55
N GLU A 266 10.50 13.04 10.49
CA GLU A 266 9.92 12.38 11.66
C GLU A 266 8.50 11.82 11.43
N ALA A 267 7.92 12.02 10.25
CA ALA A 267 6.58 11.54 9.90
C ALA A 267 6.51 10.02 9.60
N SER A 268 7.43 9.24 10.17
CA SER A 268 7.41 7.78 10.18
C SER A 268 6.64 7.26 11.40
N MET A 269 6.30 5.96 11.41
CA MET A 269 5.68 5.32 12.59
C MET A 269 6.53 5.52 13.85
N GLU A 270 7.84 5.30 13.75
CA GLU A 270 8.76 5.44 14.87
C GLU A 270 8.84 6.89 15.36
N GLY A 271 8.93 7.85 14.44
CA GLY A 271 8.95 9.28 14.79
C GLY A 271 7.65 9.72 15.46
N ILE A 272 6.49 9.26 14.96
CA ILE A 272 5.18 9.54 15.57
C ILE A 272 5.08 8.87 16.95
N LYS A 273 5.57 7.64 17.13
CA LYS A 273 5.61 6.95 18.43
C LYS A 273 6.48 7.70 19.44
N ASN A 274 7.65 8.17 19.00
CA ASN A 274 8.56 8.97 19.83
C ASN A 274 7.96 10.33 20.21
N TRP A 275 7.25 10.98 19.29
CA TRP A 275 6.49 12.20 19.59
C TRP A 275 5.34 11.92 20.57
N ALA A 276 4.60 10.83 20.37
CA ALA A 276 3.44 10.44 21.17
C ALA A 276 3.79 10.18 22.64
N ARG A 277 4.93 9.50 22.89
CA ARG A 277 5.46 9.27 24.25
C ARG A 277 5.67 10.55 25.05
N LYS A 278 6.01 11.65 24.38
CA LYS A 278 6.23 12.97 24.98
C LYS A 278 4.96 13.83 25.05
N ASN A 279 3.90 13.44 24.31
CA ASN A 279 2.71 14.27 24.07
C ASN A 279 1.41 13.48 24.26
N ILE A 280 1.33 12.63 25.28
CA ILE A 280 0.20 11.68 25.46
C ILE A 280 -1.18 12.35 25.52
N VAL A 281 -1.25 13.58 26.06
CA VAL A 281 -2.50 14.36 26.13
C VAL A 281 -2.94 14.80 24.73
N LYS A 282 -2.01 15.31 23.91
CA LYS A 282 -2.30 15.73 22.52
C LYS A 282 -2.56 14.56 21.59
N LEU A 283 -1.92 13.40 21.87
CA LEU A 283 -2.00 12.22 21.00
C LEU A 283 -3.45 11.86 20.67
N LYS A 284 -4.32 11.87 21.67
CA LYS A 284 -5.75 11.55 21.49
C LYS A 284 -6.39 12.43 20.43
N ASP A 285 -6.15 13.74 20.48
CA ASP A 285 -6.72 14.69 19.53
C ASP A 285 -6.18 14.46 18.11
N PHE A 286 -4.90 14.12 17.97
CA PHE A 286 -4.30 13.81 16.67
C PHE A 286 -4.81 12.50 16.07
N LEU A 287 -4.95 11.44 16.87
CA LEU A 287 -5.56 10.19 16.41
C LEU A 287 -7.00 10.44 15.96
N ASN A 288 -7.76 11.24 16.71
CA ASN A 288 -9.15 11.58 16.41
C ASN A 288 -9.37 12.42 15.14
N ILE A 289 -8.30 13.00 14.55
CA ILE A 289 -8.38 13.62 13.22
C ILE A 289 -8.81 12.57 12.19
N ASN A 290 -8.36 11.32 12.35
CA ASN A 290 -8.79 10.20 11.54
C ASN A 290 -10.06 9.56 12.12
N ALA A 291 -11.23 9.97 11.61
CA ALA A 291 -12.50 9.41 12.03
C ALA A 291 -12.69 7.93 11.62
N SER A 292 -11.92 7.44 10.63
CA SER A 292 -11.93 6.03 10.22
C SER A 292 -11.49 5.12 11.37
N TYR A 293 -12.18 4.00 11.52
CA TYR A 293 -11.89 2.95 12.49
C TYR A 293 -12.03 1.59 11.82
N VAL A 294 -11.07 0.69 12.06
CA VAL A 294 -11.06 -0.67 11.52
C VAL A 294 -11.43 -1.68 12.59
N PHE A 295 -12.29 -2.62 12.22
CA PHE A 295 -12.67 -3.78 13.02
C PHE A 295 -11.97 -5.02 12.49
N PHE A 296 -11.61 -5.92 13.40
CA PHE A 296 -10.80 -7.10 13.08
C PHE A 296 -11.59 -8.40 13.29
N ARG A 297 -11.02 -9.49 12.80
CA ARG A 297 -11.42 -10.86 13.12
C ARG A 297 -10.17 -11.66 13.44
N LYS A 298 -10.34 -12.71 14.24
CA LYS A 298 -9.28 -13.71 14.44
C LYS A 298 -9.07 -14.49 13.15
N LEU A 299 -7.82 -14.74 12.80
CA LEU A 299 -7.43 -15.61 11.71
C LEU A 299 -6.93 -16.96 12.28
N PRO A 300 -6.91 -18.03 11.46
CA PRO A 300 -6.15 -19.23 11.80
C PRO A 300 -4.68 -18.89 12.10
N ASN A 301 -4.09 -19.55 13.09
CA ASN A 301 -2.76 -19.21 13.59
C ASN A 301 -1.62 -19.67 12.67
N ASP A 302 -1.88 -20.62 11.79
CA ASP A 302 -0.93 -21.30 10.90
C ASP A 302 -0.89 -20.70 9.49
N LEU A 303 -1.52 -19.55 9.27
CA LEU A 303 -1.41 -18.86 7.98
C LEU A 303 0.00 -18.31 7.77
N PRO A 304 0.57 -18.45 6.57
CA PRO A 304 1.89 -17.90 6.21
C PRO A 304 1.88 -16.36 6.10
N GLY A 305 0.71 -15.75 5.96
CA GLY A 305 0.50 -14.31 5.99
C GLY A 305 -0.98 -13.99 6.23
N PRO A 306 -1.37 -12.71 6.25
CA PRO A 306 -2.77 -12.34 6.45
C PRO A 306 -3.61 -12.72 5.23
N ILE A 307 -4.93 -12.74 5.40
CA ILE A 307 -5.87 -12.98 4.30
C ILE A 307 -6.08 -11.66 3.54
N GLY A 308 -5.65 -11.62 2.28
CA GLY A 308 -5.85 -10.46 1.39
C GLY A 308 -7.27 -10.37 0.85
N ALA A 309 -7.56 -9.31 0.10
CA ALA A 309 -8.89 -9.06 -0.50
C ALA A 309 -9.39 -10.17 -1.44
N LEU A 310 -8.50 -11.00 -2.01
CA LEU A 310 -8.88 -12.17 -2.80
C LEU A 310 -9.48 -13.31 -1.95
N GLY A 311 -9.39 -13.21 -0.62
CA GLY A 311 -9.85 -14.24 0.31
C GLY A 311 -8.84 -15.36 0.57
N VAL A 312 -7.56 -15.16 0.19
CA VAL A 312 -6.49 -16.14 0.33
C VAL A 312 -5.33 -15.54 1.13
N SER A 313 -4.53 -16.40 1.77
CA SER A 313 -3.32 -15.96 2.50
C SER A 313 -2.29 -15.40 1.53
N ILE A 314 -1.87 -14.16 1.77
CA ILE A 314 -0.80 -13.52 1.00
C ILE A 314 0.58 -14.03 1.43
N GLU A 315 1.58 -13.81 0.58
CA GLU A 315 2.94 -14.32 0.70
C GLU A 315 3.95 -13.17 0.68
N ALA A 316 4.89 -13.18 1.62
CA ALA A 316 5.89 -12.14 1.77
C ALA A 316 6.69 -11.95 0.47
N GLU A 317 6.83 -10.70 0.06
CA GLU A 317 7.56 -10.27 -1.12
C GLU A 317 7.09 -10.85 -2.47
N ARG A 318 5.97 -11.58 -2.49
CA ARG A 318 5.34 -12.19 -3.68
C ARG A 318 3.88 -11.79 -3.87
N SER A 319 3.31 -11.05 -2.92
CA SER A 319 1.95 -10.52 -3.01
C SER A 319 1.95 -8.99 -3.04
N VAL A 320 0.96 -8.44 -3.72
CA VAL A 320 0.86 -7.00 -3.96
C VAL A 320 -0.59 -6.54 -3.90
N ALA A 321 -0.81 -5.39 -3.29
CA ALA A 321 -2.10 -4.73 -3.32
C ALA A 321 -2.20 -3.83 -4.57
N VAL A 322 -3.31 -3.93 -5.29
CA VAL A 322 -3.54 -3.16 -6.53
C VAL A 322 -4.91 -2.47 -6.51
N ASP A 323 -5.16 -1.64 -7.52
CA ASP A 323 -6.52 -1.18 -7.82
C ASP A 323 -7.25 -2.23 -8.67
N PRO A 324 -8.24 -2.97 -8.11
CA PRO A 324 -8.92 -4.05 -8.82
C PRO A 324 -9.73 -3.56 -10.02
N LYS A 325 -9.94 -2.24 -10.14
CA LYS A 325 -10.52 -1.62 -11.32
C LYS A 325 -9.60 -1.74 -12.54
N PHE A 326 -8.29 -1.71 -12.36
CA PHE A 326 -7.32 -1.64 -13.47
C PHE A 326 -6.48 -2.90 -13.62
N ILE A 327 -6.29 -3.68 -12.55
CA ILE A 327 -5.59 -4.97 -12.57
C ILE A 327 -6.53 -6.04 -12.00
N PRO A 328 -6.81 -7.16 -12.70
CA PRO A 328 -7.66 -8.21 -12.16
C PRO A 328 -7.10 -8.78 -10.85
N LEU A 329 -7.92 -8.80 -9.80
CA LEU A 329 -7.52 -9.39 -8.53
C LEU A 329 -7.27 -10.89 -8.71
N GLY A 330 -6.10 -11.33 -8.25
CA GLY A 330 -5.54 -12.67 -8.41
C GLY A 330 -4.63 -12.84 -9.62
N ALA A 331 -4.53 -11.86 -10.52
CA ALA A 331 -3.62 -11.96 -11.66
C ALA A 331 -2.15 -12.01 -11.20
N PRO A 332 -1.31 -12.85 -11.81
CA PRO A 332 0.13 -12.70 -11.73
C PRO A 332 0.53 -11.35 -12.35
N ILE A 333 1.47 -10.67 -11.71
CA ILE A 333 2.05 -9.44 -12.24
C ILE A 333 3.57 -9.53 -12.19
N PHE A 334 4.25 -8.96 -13.19
CA PHE A 334 5.66 -8.65 -13.09
C PHE A 334 5.80 -7.20 -12.62
N LEU A 335 6.52 -6.99 -11.52
CA LEU A 335 6.82 -5.69 -10.97
C LEU A 335 8.29 -5.37 -11.24
N SER A 336 8.57 -4.18 -11.80
CA SER A 336 9.92 -3.65 -11.92
C SER A 336 10.01 -2.32 -11.17
N THR A 337 10.88 -2.25 -10.18
CA THR A 337 11.13 -1.07 -9.35
C THR A 337 12.51 -1.17 -8.71
N THR A 338 12.78 -0.44 -7.62
CA THR A 338 14.04 -0.52 -6.86
C THR A 338 13.80 -0.88 -5.40
N GLN A 339 14.85 -1.34 -4.74
CA GLN A 339 14.85 -1.54 -3.29
C GLN A 339 14.66 -0.19 -2.55
N PRO A 340 13.96 -0.15 -1.40
CA PRO A 340 13.84 1.07 -0.61
C PRO A 340 15.21 1.61 -0.20
N ASN A 341 15.41 2.93 -0.32
CA ASN A 341 16.67 3.61 -0.02
C ASN A 341 17.89 3.14 -0.83
N SER A 342 17.69 2.45 -1.96
CA SER A 342 18.75 2.02 -2.88
C SER A 342 18.28 2.18 -4.33
N ASN A 343 19.22 2.12 -5.26
CA ASN A 343 18.95 2.00 -6.70
C ASN A 343 19.02 0.54 -7.18
N ASP A 344 19.25 -0.41 -6.28
CA ASP A 344 19.30 -1.83 -6.63
C ASP A 344 17.95 -2.26 -7.22
N PRO A 345 17.94 -2.94 -8.38
CA PRO A 345 16.71 -3.40 -9.01
C PRO A 345 15.90 -4.34 -8.10
N LEU A 346 14.59 -4.18 -8.14
CA LEU A 346 13.61 -5.08 -7.55
C LEU A 346 12.64 -5.47 -8.68
N ASP A 347 13.05 -6.49 -9.44
CA ASP A 347 12.29 -7.06 -10.54
C ASP A 347 11.79 -8.45 -10.15
N ARG A 348 10.47 -8.62 -10.00
CA ARG A 348 9.91 -9.88 -9.49
C ARG A 348 8.53 -10.18 -10.06
N LEU A 349 8.28 -11.47 -10.28
CA LEU A 349 6.94 -12.00 -10.45
C LEU A 349 6.23 -12.05 -9.08
N MET A 350 5.02 -11.53 -9.05
CA MET A 350 4.16 -11.41 -7.87
C MET A 350 2.71 -11.76 -8.24
N VAL A 351 1.81 -11.78 -7.26
CA VAL A 351 0.38 -11.99 -7.47
C VAL A 351 -0.44 -10.89 -6.82
N ALA A 352 -1.37 -10.30 -7.58
CA ALA A 352 -2.28 -9.24 -7.13
C ALA A 352 -3.37 -9.77 -6.19
N GLN A 353 -3.02 -10.14 -4.96
CA GLN A 353 -3.94 -10.83 -4.03
C GLN A 353 -4.68 -9.90 -3.07
N ASP A 354 -4.36 -8.60 -3.07
CA ASP A 354 -4.93 -7.65 -2.12
C ASP A 354 -5.33 -6.31 -2.75
N THR A 355 -6.00 -5.45 -1.98
CA THR A 355 -6.33 -4.07 -2.36
C THR A 355 -6.32 -3.15 -1.15
N GLY A 356 -6.14 -1.85 -1.38
CA GLY A 356 -6.17 -0.84 -0.32
C GLY A 356 -6.99 0.38 -0.72
N GLY A 357 -7.58 1.07 0.26
CA GLY A 357 -8.38 2.27 0.01
C GLY A 357 -7.61 3.38 -0.73
N ALA A 358 -6.30 3.48 -0.44
CA ALA A 358 -5.36 4.44 -1.01
C ALA A 358 -4.64 3.95 -2.29
N ILE A 359 -4.86 2.71 -2.70
CA ILE A 359 -4.22 2.10 -3.87
C ILE A 359 -5.17 2.31 -5.06
N ARG A 360 -4.95 3.41 -5.80
CA ARG A 360 -5.81 3.86 -6.89
C ARG A 360 -5.00 4.21 -8.13
N GLY A 361 -5.50 3.82 -9.31
CA GLY A 361 -4.89 4.10 -10.60
C GLY A 361 -4.28 2.87 -11.27
N GLY A 362 -3.92 3.00 -12.55
CA GLY A 362 -3.41 1.89 -13.37
C GLY A 362 -2.00 1.45 -12.98
N VAL A 363 -1.09 2.40 -12.72
CA VAL A 363 0.30 2.09 -12.29
C VAL A 363 0.49 2.45 -10.81
N ARG A 364 -0.21 1.73 -9.94
CA ARG A 364 -0.14 1.92 -8.49
C ARG A 364 -0.19 0.57 -7.79
N ALA A 365 0.80 0.30 -6.94
CA ALA A 365 0.85 -0.95 -6.19
C ALA A 365 1.46 -0.78 -4.78
N ASP A 366 1.01 -1.61 -3.85
CA ASP A 366 1.59 -1.71 -2.50
C ASP A 366 2.23 -3.09 -2.34
N PHE A 367 3.54 -3.12 -2.15
CA PHE A 367 4.35 -4.33 -2.05
C PHE A 367 4.27 -4.90 -0.63
N TYR A 368 3.89 -6.17 -0.49
CA TYR A 368 3.84 -6.82 0.82
C TYR A 368 5.22 -7.31 1.24
N TRP A 369 5.80 -6.72 2.29
CA TRP A 369 7.15 -7.09 2.76
C TRP A 369 7.19 -8.28 3.74
N GLY A 370 6.03 -8.81 4.14
CA GLY A 370 5.94 -9.84 5.19
C GLY A 370 5.59 -9.25 6.55
N SER A 371 6.04 -9.91 7.63
CA SER A 371 5.67 -9.57 9.01
C SER A 371 6.86 -9.07 9.84
N GLY A 372 6.57 -8.25 10.85
CA GLY A 372 7.55 -7.81 11.86
C GLY A 372 8.35 -6.55 11.49
N ASP A 373 9.30 -6.20 12.35
CA ASP A 373 9.98 -4.90 12.32
C ASP A 373 10.80 -4.67 11.06
N ASP A 374 11.49 -5.70 10.55
CA ASP A 374 12.30 -5.61 9.33
C ASP A 374 11.43 -5.34 8.11
N ALA A 375 10.30 -6.05 7.99
CA ALA A 375 9.30 -5.81 6.97
C ALA A 375 8.71 -4.39 7.10
N GLY A 376 8.43 -3.95 8.33
CA GLY A 376 7.95 -2.59 8.62
C GLY A 376 8.91 -1.49 8.20
N ARG A 377 10.22 -1.66 8.44
CA ARG A 377 11.25 -0.71 8.02
C ARG A 377 11.35 -0.59 6.49
N LYS A 378 11.33 -1.74 5.79
CA LYS A 378 11.32 -1.76 4.31
C LYS A 378 10.05 -1.13 3.76
N ALA A 379 8.89 -1.53 4.28
CA ALA A 379 7.58 -1.00 3.89
C ALA A 379 7.48 0.52 4.06
N GLY A 380 7.81 1.03 5.25
CA GLY A 380 7.74 2.46 5.56
C GLY A 380 8.72 3.33 4.76
N SER A 381 9.81 2.75 4.26
CA SER A 381 10.79 3.44 3.41
C SER A 381 10.45 3.35 1.91
N MET A 382 9.53 2.47 1.53
CA MET A 382 9.25 2.22 0.12
C MET A 382 8.36 3.31 -0.46
N LYS A 383 8.94 4.09 -1.38
CA LYS A 383 8.26 5.09 -2.20
C LYS A 383 9.01 5.23 -3.52
N GLN A 384 8.92 4.19 -4.33
CA GLN A 384 9.71 4.05 -5.56
C GLN A 384 8.83 4.25 -6.79
N GLN A 385 9.46 4.68 -7.87
CA GLN A 385 8.83 4.59 -9.19
C GLN A 385 8.97 3.16 -9.70
N GLY A 386 7.95 2.68 -10.42
CA GLY A 386 7.98 1.35 -10.98
C GLY A 386 7.00 1.16 -12.13
N LYS A 387 7.15 0.03 -12.80
CA LYS A 387 6.29 -0.44 -13.89
C LYS A 387 5.63 -1.75 -13.48
N ILE A 388 4.43 -1.97 -14.01
CA ILE A 388 3.64 -3.17 -13.72
C ILE A 388 3.21 -3.79 -15.04
N TRP A 389 3.47 -5.08 -15.21
CA TRP A 389 2.92 -5.88 -16.28
C TRP A 389 1.98 -6.93 -15.69
N ALA A 390 0.71 -6.92 -16.07
CA ALA A 390 -0.23 -7.97 -15.72
C ALA A 390 -0.09 -9.13 -16.71
N LEU A 391 -0.02 -10.36 -16.19
CA LEU A 391 -0.04 -11.58 -16.97
C LEU A 391 -1.47 -12.11 -16.94
N LEU A 392 -2.12 -12.16 -18.10
CA LEU A 392 -3.49 -12.66 -18.23
C LEU A 392 -3.50 -13.92 -19.09
N PRO A 393 -4.35 -14.91 -18.79
CA PRO A 393 -4.51 -16.11 -19.62
C PRO A 393 -4.63 -15.78 -21.11
N LYS A 394 -4.06 -16.62 -21.98
CA LYS A 394 -4.07 -16.36 -23.43
C LYS A 394 -5.49 -16.24 -24.02
N ASP A 395 -6.46 -16.89 -23.39
CA ASP A 395 -7.90 -16.86 -23.69
C ASP A 395 -8.69 -15.91 -22.77
N TYR A 396 -8.03 -14.99 -22.07
CA TYR A 396 -8.69 -14.05 -21.17
C TYR A 396 -9.67 -13.15 -21.92
N VAL A 397 -10.95 -13.24 -21.54
CA VAL A 397 -12.02 -12.40 -22.08
C VAL A 397 -12.15 -11.13 -21.24
N PHE A 398 -11.83 -9.99 -21.85
CA PHE A 398 -12.06 -8.68 -21.23
C PHE A 398 -13.55 -8.34 -21.19
N PRO A 399 -13.99 -7.55 -20.19
CA PRO A 399 -15.33 -6.97 -20.19
C PRO A 399 -15.62 -6.18 -21.48
N THR A 400 -16.87 -6.21 -21.96
CA THR A 400 -17.26 -5.68 -23.27
C THR A 400 -16.82 -4.22 -23.51
N GLY A 401 -16.93 -3.35 -22.49
CA GLY A 401 -16.54 -1.94 -22.61
C GLY A 401 -15.02 -1.69 -22.69
N THR A 402 -14.21 -2.65 -22.26
CA THR A 402 -12.74 -2.52 -22.18
C THR A 402 -12.10 -2.52 -23.56
N GLN A 403 -12.55 -3.42 -24.44
CA GLN A 403 -11.97 -3.57 -25.78
C GLN A 403 -12.23 -2.35 -26.66
N GLU A 404 -13.45 -1.80 -26.60
CA GLU A 404 -13.82 -0.57 -27.31
C GLU A 404 -12.99 0.64 -26.84
N PHE A 405 -12.82 0.77 -25.52
CA PHE A 405 -12.00 1.83 -24.94
C PHE A 405 -10.53 1.74 -25.39
N ALA A 406 -9.94 0.54 -25.36
CA ALA A 406 -8.56 0.31 -25.76
C ALA A 406 -8.32 0.71 -27.24
N MET A 407 -9.22 0.31 -28.14
CA MET A 407 -9.14 0.68 -29.57
C MET A 407 -9.28 2.18 -29.81
N LYS A 408 -10.16 2.86 -29.07
CA LYS A 408 -10.31 4.32 -29.18
C LYS A 408 -9.04 5.04 -28.71
N ARG A 409 -8.45 4.56 -27.62
CA ARG A 409 -7.25 5.15 -27.02
C ARG A 409 -6.02 5.00 -27.92
N SER A 410 -5.79 3.82 -28.50
CA SER A 410 -4.65 3.60 -29.40
C SER A 410 -4.68 4.55 -30.60
N ARG A 411 -5.86 4.77 -31.21
CA ARG A 411 -6.03 5.71 -32.33
C ARG A 411 -5.70 7.16 -31.96
N ILE A 412 -6.01 7.58 -30.73
CA ILE A 412 -5.69 8.93 -30.25
C ILE A 412 -4.17 9.06 -30.04
N GLU A 413 -3.53 8.05 -29.42
CA GLU A 413 -2.08 8.04 -29.21
C GLU A 413 -1.30 8.02 -30.53
N GLU A 414 -1.79 7.29 -31.55
CA GLU A 414 -1.23 7.29 -32.90
C GLU A 414 -1.43 8.62 -33.62
N ALA A 415 -2.58 9.29 -33.47
CA ALA A 415 -2.84 10.59 -34.06
C ALA A 415 -2.10 11.76 -33.38
N SER A 416 -1.54 11.52 -32.19
CA SER A 416 -0.79 12.51 -31.41
C SER A 416 0.72 12.45 -31.63
N LYS A 417 1.20 11.45 -32.36
CA LYS A 417 2.59 11.28 -32.81
C LYS A 417 2.71 11.74 -34.25
#